data_AF-A0A4R4QUJ9-F1
#
_entry.id   AF-A0A4R4QUJ9-F1
#
_cell.length_a   1.000
_cell.length_b   1.000
_cell.length_c   1.000
_cell.angle_alpha   90.00
_cell.angle_beta   90.00
_cell.angle_gamma   90.00
#
_symmetry.space_group_name_H-M   'P 1'
#
loop_
_entity.id
_entity.type
_entity.pdbx_description
1 polymer ?
#
loop_
_entity_poly.entity_id
_entity_poly.type
_entity_poly.pdbx_seq_one_letter_code
_entity_poly.pdbx_strand_id
1 'polypeptide(L)' 'MWGDGRLRYGGDYNPEQWSPQVWREDVALMREARVNLVTVGVFAWSRLEPTPGRFTLGWLDEVLDLLHDSGIQVALATP' A
#
# COMPACT_ATOMS: atom_id res chain seq x y z
N MET A 1 -1.09 -7.56 -16.67
CA MET A 1 -1.02 -8.62 -15.63
C MET A 1 0.45 -8.88 -15.35
N TRP A 2 0.82 -9.15 -14.10
CA TRP A 2 2.23 -9.33 -13.72
C TRP A 2 2.85 -10.56 -14.42
N GLY A 3 3.93 -10.37 -15.18
CA GLY A 3 4.44 -11.34 -16.16
C GLY A 3 5.66 -12.16 -15.73
N ASP A 4 6.05 -12.12 -14.45
CA ASP A 4 7.28 -12.74 -13.94
C ASP A 4 7.14 -14.22 -13.52
N GLY A 5 5.95 -14.80 -13.61
CA GLY A 5 5.66 -16.20 -13.26
C GLY A 5 5.72 -16.51 -11.76
N ARG A 6 5.86 -15.52 -10.88
CA ARG A 6 5.93 -15.72 -9.42
C ARG A 6 4.52 -15.77 -8.80
N LEU A 7 4.33 -16.66 -7.82
CA LEU A 7 3.12 -16.67 -6.99
C LEU A 7 3.03 -15.36 -6.20
N ARG A 8 1.83 -14.78 -6.15
CA ARG A 8 1.55 -13.56 -5.40
C ARG A 8 1.30 -13.89 -3.94
N TYR A 9 1.99 -13.19 -3.05
CA TYR A 9 1.95 -13.45 -1.62
C TYR A 9 1.96 -12.14 -0.83
N GLY A 10 1.00 -12.04 0.09
CA GLY A 10 0.74 -10.90 0.95
C GLY A 10 -0.76 -10.85 1.29
N GLY A 11 -1.34 -9.65 1.32
CA GLY A 11 -2.75 -9.45 1.66
C GLY A 11 -3.13 -7.98 1.71
N ASP A 12 -4.24 -7.68 2.34
CA ASP A 12 -4.69 -6.31 2.56
C ASP A 12 -3.73 -5.57 3.48
N TYR A 13 -3.32 -4.39 3.03
CA TYR A 13 -2.48 -3.47 3.76
C TYR A 13 -3.18 -2.13 3.91
N ASN A 14 -3.41 -1.73 5.16
CA ASN A 14 -4.22 -0.55 5.54
C ASN A 14 -3.33 0.50 6.24
N PRO A 15 -2.35 1.10 5.55
CA PRO A 15 -1.40 2.04 6.12
C PRO A 15 -2.07 3.30 6.66
N GLU A 16 -3.25 3.68 6.16
CA GLU A 16 -4.01 4.83 6.64
C GLU A 16 -4.43 4.73 8.12
N GLN A 17 -4.35 3.53 8.70
CA GLN A 17 -4.64 3.25 10.11
C GLN A 17 -3.43 3.44 11.03
N TRP A 18 -2.23 3.59 10.47
CA TRP A 18 -0.97 3.62 11.21
C TRP A 18 -0.10 4.83 10.83
N SER A 19 0.90 5.13 11.66
CA SER A 19 1.81 6.25 11.42
C SER A 19 2.86 5.91 10.35
N PRO A 20 3.49 6.91 9.71
CA PRO A 20 4.57 6.67 8.74
C PRO A 20 5.75 5.86 9.27
N GLN A 21 5.98 5.87 10.58
CA GLN A 21 7.04 5.05 11.18
C GLN A 21 6.72 3.56 11.08
N VAL A 22 5.44 3.19 11.28
CA VAL A 22 4.95 1.81 11.15
C VAL A 22 5.05 1.35 9.70
N TRP A 23 4.78 2.23 8.71
CA TRP A 23 4.91 1.85 7.30
C TRP A 23 6.32 1.37 6.93
N ARG A 24 7.35 2.04 7.45
CA ARG A 24 8.76 1.67 7.22
C ARG A 24 9.11 0.34 7.88
N GLU A 25 8.58 0.09 9.08
CA GLU A 25 8.72 -1.19 9.78
C GLU A 25 8.00 -2.32 9.04
N ASP A 26 6.74 -2.09 8.64
CA ASP A 26 5.94 -3.04 7.87
C ASP A 26 6.66 -3.48 6.60
N VAL A 27 7.21 -2.53 5.83
CA VAL A 27 7.92 -2.84 4.59
C VAL A 27 9.21 -3.62 4.86
N ALA A 28 9.93 -3.34 5.95
CA ALA A 28 11.08 -4.14 6.36
C ALA A 28 10.67 -5.59 6.70
N LEU A 29 9.59 -5.76 7.47
CA LEU A 29 9.04 -7.07 7.83
C LEU A 29 8.47 -7.83 6.63
N MET A 30 7.80 -7.14 5.71
CA MET A 30 7.29 -7.70 4.45
C MET A 30 8.43 -8.27 3.61
N ARG A 31 9.58 -7.57 3.54
CA ARG A 31 10.78 -8.07 2.85
C ARG A 31 11.33 -9.32 3.51
N GLU A 32 11.39 -9.36 4.85
CA GLU A 32 11.82 -10.55 5.60
C GLU A 32 10.88 -11.75 5.34
N ALA A 33 9.58 -11.51 5.35
CA ALA A 33 8.54 -12.49 5.06
C ALA A 33 8.41 -12.85 3.57
N ARG A 34 9.13 -12.16 2.68
CA ARG A 34 9.07 -12.30 1.21
C ARG A 34 7.69 -12.02 0.61
N VAL A 35 6.92 -11.12 1.22
CA VAL A 35 5.72 -10.52 0.63
C VAL A 35 6.12 -9.82 -0.67
N ASN A 36 5.33 -10.02 -1.73
CA ASN A 36 5.60 -9.46 -3.05
C ASN A 36 4.39 -8.74 -3.67
N LEU A 37 3.25 -8.76 -2.99
CA LEU A 37 2.03 -8.06 -3.37
C LEU A 37 1.24 -7.66 -2.12
N VAL A 38 0.76 -6.42 -2.05
CA VAL A 38 -0.25 -5.99 -1.08
C VAL A 38 -1.44 -5.31 -1.75
N THR A 39 -2.62 -5.41 -1.15
CA THR A 39 -3.82 -4.67 -1.59
C THR A 39 -3.96 -3.40 -0.77
N VAL A 40 -4.00 -2.23 -1.40
CA VAL A 40 -4.00 -0.93 -0.71
C VAL A 40 -5.23 -0.12 -1.07
N GLY A 41 -5.78 0.58 -0.08
CA GLY A 41 -6.80 1.59 -0.29
C GLY A 41 -8.23 1.04 -0.40
N VAL A 42 -8.49 -0.18 0.06
CA VAL A 42 -9.82 -0.83 -0.04
C VAL A 42 -10.91 -0.03 0.69
N PHE A 43 -10.60 0.51 1.87
CA PHE A 43 -11.56 1.26 2.70
C PHE A 43 -11.09 2.69 3.00
N ALA A 44 -10.36 3.30 2.07
CA ALA A 44 -9.65 4.55 2.30
C ALA A 44 -10.40 5.83 1.83
N TRP A 45 -11.66 5.75 1.39
CA TRP A 45 -12.37 6.91 0.81
C TRP A 45 -12.34 8.13 1.74
N SER A 46 -12.70 7.97 3.01
CA SER A 46 -12.74 9.08 3.98
C SER A 46 -11.36 9.71 4.24
N ARG A 47 -10.28 8.97 3.97
CA ARG A 47 -8.91 9.47 4.07
C ARG A 47 -8.45 10.15 2.78
N LEU A 48 -8.87 9.65 1.62
CA LEU A 48 -8.54 10.20 0.31
C LEU A 48 -9.35 11.44 -0.03
N GLU A 49 -10.63 11.47 0.34
CA GLU A 49 -11.57 12.58 0.16
C GLU A 49 -12.31 12.87 1.48
N PRO A 50 -11.65 13.54 2.45
CA PRO A 50 -12.25 13.83 3.76
C PRO A 50 -13.48 14.73 3.69
N THR A 51 -13.60 15.53 2.64
CA THR A 51 -14.79 16.34 2.34
C THR A 51 -15.02 16.33 0.82
N PRO A 52 -16.28 16.35 0.34
CA PRO A 52 -16.58 16.26 -1.09
C PRO A 52 -15.79 17.25 -1.94
N GLY A 53 -15.16 16.74 -3.00
CA GLY A 53 -14.31 17.47 -3.95
C GLY A 53 -12.91 17.81 -3.44
N ARG A 54 -12.55 17.49 -2.18
CA ARG A 54 -11.23 17.79 -1.62
C ARG A 54 -10.43 16.51 -1.40
N PHE A 55 -9.46 16.28 -2.27
CA PHE A 55 -8.59 15.11 -2.20
C PHE A 55 -7.29 15.35 -1.44
N THR A 56 -6.86 14.36 -0.66
CA THR A 56 -5.56 14.31 0.03
C THR A 56 -4.85 13.00 -0.31
N LEU A 57 -4.05 13.04 -1.38
CA LEU A 57 -3.40 11.85 -1.96
C LEU A 57 -1.95 11.63 -1.49
N GLY A 58 -1.28 12.65 -0.95
CA GLY A 58 0.16 12.59 -0.68
C GLY A 58 0.61 11.49 0.28
N TRP A 59 -0.27 11.01 1.18
CA TRP A 59 0.04 9.86 2.03
C TRP A 59 0.06 8.55 1.22
N LEU A 60 -0.85 8.42 0.24
CA LEU A 60 -0.92 7.25 -0.62
C LEU A 60 0.30 7.24 -1.54
N ASP A 61 0.72 8.40 -2.05
CA ASP A 61 1.95 8.54 -2.84
C ASP A 61 3.17 8.04 -2.03
N GLU A 62 3.36 8.50 -0.79
CA GLU A 62 4.48 8.04 0.07
C GLU A 62 4.47 6.52 0.31
N VAL A 63 3.29 5.93 0.53
CA VAL A 63 3.15 4.48 0.70
C VAL A 63 3.50 3.73 -0.59
N LEU A 64 2.99 4.20 -1.74
CA LEU A 64 3.21 3.54 -3.03
C LEU A 64 4.68 3.59 -3.43
N ASP A 65 5.35 4.72 -3.21
CA ASP A 65 6.79 4.88 -3.43
C ASP A 65 7.59 3.93 -2.52
N LEU A 66 7.27 3.87 -1.23
CA LEU A 66 7.94 2.99 -0.27
C LEU A 66 7.81 1.50 -0.65
N LEU A 67 6.63 1.08 -1.09
CA LEU A 67 6.37 -0.29 -1.56
C LEU A 67 7.12 -0.59 -2.85
N HIS A 68 7.10 0.36 -3.81
CA HIS A 68 7.80 0.26 -5.08
C HIS A 68 9.31 0.11 -4.89
N ASP A 69 9.93 0.98 -4.09
CA ASP A 69 11.35 0.97 -3.79
C ASP A 69 11.80 -0.33 -3.09
N SER A 70 10.87 -1.00 -2.42
CA SER A 70 11.09 -2.28 -1.77
C SER A 70 10.76 -3.50 -2.64
N GLY A 71 10.36 -3.29 -3.90
CA GLY A 71 10.03 -4.35 -4.84
C GLY A 71 8.73 -5.08 -4.52
N ILE A 72 7.84 -4.47 -3.73
CA ILE A 72 6.52 -5.00 -3.38
C ILE A 72 5.51 -4.39 -4.34
N GLN A 73 4.76 -5.23 -5.05
CA GLN A 73 3.73 -4.75 -5.97
C GLN A 73 2.46 -4.37 -5.22
N VAL A 74 1.62 -3.56 -5.86
CA VAL A 74 0.36 -3.09 -5.28
C VAL A 74 -0.81 -3.51 -6.16
N ALA A 75 -1.80 -4.15 -5.56
CA ALA A 75 -3.16 -4.25 -6.07
C ALA A 75 -3.95 -3.04 -5.56
N LEU A 76 -4.00 -1.97 -6.35
CA LEU A 76 -4.63 -0.72 -5.95
C LEU A 76 -6.15 -0.83 -6.09
N ALA A 77 -6.87 -0.63 -5.00
CA ALA A 77 -8.32 -0.64 -4.99
C ALA A 77 -8.91 0.72 -5.42
N THR A 78 -10.15 0.70 -5.90
CA THR A 78 -11.02 1.88 -5.96
C THR A 78 -11.94 1.83 -4.73
N PRO A 79 -11.67 2.64 -3.68
CA PRO A 79 -12.49 2.64 -2.47
C PRO A 79 -13.92 3.13 -2.70
#